data_AF-A0AB39VHF5-F1
#
_entry.id   AF-A0AB39VHF5-F1
#
_cell.length_a   1.000
_cell.length_b   1.000
_cell.length_c   1.000
_cell.angle_alpha   90.00
_cell.angle_beta   90.00
_cell.angle_gamma   90.00
#
_symmetry.space_group_name_H-M   'P 1'
#
loop_
_entity.id
_entity.type
_entity.pdbx_description
1 polymer ?
#
loop_
_entity_poly.entity_id
_entity_poly.type
_entity_poly.pdbx_seq_one_letter_code
_entity_poly.pdbx_strand_id
1 'polypeptide(L)'
;MNKVNKNIMVLIENLLLINKNIFADLLIDNFSSIIFEEVFFNNVKSNKSFFEKKIEIIAEIKKGNKKILKKLINFNNEYVKKNYLNLSEKKYLEEFRKIKIRKIFGRGINPEQMILYILTTNDMEEYLDFFKKEYLNLRQNLCEESGKIFEKAPFLKKIFKSKNFQKEFENYLDIKFKNIKKEI
;
A
#
# COMPACT_ATOMS: atom_id res chain seq x y z
N MET A 1 -29.06 8.61 -4.28
CA MET A 1 -27.70 8.13 -4.60
C MET A 1 -27.80 6.74 -5.23
N ASN A 2 -27.17 6.50 -6.38
CA ASN A 2 -27.39 5.27 -7.15
C ASN A 2 -26.78 4.03 -6.44
N LYS A 3 -27.39 2.85 -6.61
CA LYS A 3 -26.96 1.57 -5.97
C LYS A 3 -25.46 1.28 -6.17
N VAL A 4 -24.95 1.54 -7.37
CA VAL A 4 -23.52 1.44 -7.73
C VAL A 4 -22.63 2.31 -6.84
N ASN A 5 -23.03 3.55 -6.54
CA ASN A 5 -22.27 4.46 -5.70
C ASN A 5 -22.37 4.06 -4.21
N LYS A 6 -23.50 3.49 -3.77
CA LYS A 6 -23.63 2.93 -2.41
C LYS A 6 -22.63 1.80 -2.19
N ASN A 7 -22.53 0.84 -3.12
CA ASN A 7 -21.57 -0.26 -3.01
C ASN A 7 -20.11 0.24 -3.00
N ILE A 8 -19.80 1.30 -3.75
CA ILE A 8 -18.46 1.92 -3.77
C ILE A 8 -18.12 2.58 -2.43
N MET A 9 -19.05 3.34 -1.84
CA MET A 9 -18.85 3.96 -0.53
C MET A 9 -18.69 2.92 0.57
N VAL A 10 -19.52 1.86 0.57
CA VAL A 10 -19.39 0.74 1.54
C VAL A 10 -18.01 0.07 1.45
N LEU A 11 -17.46 -0.14 0.24
CA LEU A 11 -16.10 -0.66 0.09
C LEU A 11 -15.04 0.28 0.67
N ILE A 12 -15.16 1.60 0.40
CA ILE A 12 -14.25 2.63 0.93
C ILE A 12 -14.32 2.69 2.45
N GLU A 13 -15.53 2.64 3.02
CA GLU A 13 -15.81 2.64 4.45
C GLU A 13 -15.23 1.39 5.13
N ASN A 14 -15.52 0.19 4.60
CA ASN A 14 -14.97 -1.07 5.11
C ASN A 14 -13.43 -1.10 5.13
N LEU A 15 -12.78 -0.59 4.07
CA LEU A 15 -11.33 -0.47 4.00
C LEU A 15 -10.79 0.52 5.05
N LEU A 16 -11.41 1.71 5.19
CA LEU A 16 -10.99 2.72 6.15
C LEU A 16 -11.24 2.34 7.61
N LEU A 17 -12.27 1.54 7.89
CA LEU A 17 -12.55 0.96 9.20
C LEU A 17 -11.45 -0.03 9.63
N ILE A 18 -10.88 -0.79 8.69
CA ILE A 18 -9.70 -1.64 8.95
C ILE A 18 -8.49 -0.75 9.24
N ASN A 19 -8.18 0.22 8.37
CA ASN A 19 -7.21 1.27 8.70
C ASN A 19 -7.36 2.54 7.86
N LYS A 20 -7.33 3.71 8.50
CA LYS A 20 -7.40 5.03 7.83
C LYS A 20 -6.32 5.28 6.76
N ASN A 21 -5.23 4.50 6.79
CA ASN A 21 -4.07 4.61 5.90
C ASN A 21 -4.09 3.61 4.73
N ILE A 22 -5.01 2.64 4.69
CA ILE A 22 -4.94 1.47 3.79
C ILE A 22 -4.80 1.82 2.31
N PHE A 23 -5.39 2.93 1.84
CA PHE A 23 -5.22 3.42 0.47
C PHE A 23 -3.83 4.01 0.17
N ALA A 24 -3.10 4.52 1.17
CA ALA A 24 -1.70 4.91 0.98
C ALA A 24 -0.81 3.67 0.85
N ASP A 25 -1.05 2.67 1.69
CA ASP A 25 -0.30 1.41 1.72
C ASP A 25 -0.51 0.64 0.39
N LEU A 26 -1.77 0.43 0.01
CA LEU A 26 -2.17 -0.12 -1.30
C LEU A 26 -1.53 0.59 -2.50
N LEU A 27 -1.30 1.91 -2.42
CA LEU A 27 -0.64 2.69 -3.47
C LEU A 27 0.90 2.67 -3.37
N ILE A 28 1.48 2.33 -2.22
CA ILE A 28 2.93 2.14 -2.03
C ILE A 28 3.33 0.77 -2.57
N ASP A 29 2.60 -0.27 -2.20
CA ASP A 29 3.01 -1.64 -2.47
C ASP A 29 2.60 -2.13 -3.86
N ASN A 30 1.47 -1.69 -4.43
CA ASN A 30 1.16 -2.03 -5.81
C ASN A 30 2.03 -1.32 -6.85
N PHE A 31 2.43 -0.05 -6.64
CA PHE A 31 2.92 0.80 -7.73
C PHE A 31 4.33 1.38 -7.52
N SER A 32 5.21 1.16 -8.51
CA SER A 32 6.39 2.02 -8.72
C SER A 32 5.95 3.42 -9.19
N SER A 33 6.87 4.38 -9.17
CA SER A 33 6.56 5.74 -9.66
C SER A 33 6.15 5.73 -11.13
N ILE A 34 6.89 5.03 -11.99
CA ILE A 34 6.59 4.92 -13.42
C ILE A 34 5.20 4.30 -13.64
N ILE A 35 4.91 3.16 -13.01
CA ILE A 35 3.64 2.46 -13.21
C ILE A 35 2.45 3.24 -12.60
N PHE A 36 2.66 4.01 -11.53
CA PHE A 36 1.64 4.90 -10.97
C PHE A 36 1.30 6.07 -11.92
N GLU A 37 2.32 6.70 -12.51
CA GLU A 37 2.15 7.80 -13.49
C GLU A 37 1.46 7.30 -14.76
N GLU A 38 1.81 6.11 -15.24
CA GLU A 38 1.16 5.44 -16.36
C GLU A 38 -0.31 5.12 -16.03
N VAL A 39 -0.56 4.33 -14.97
CA VAL A 39 -1.89 3.83 -14.63
C VAL A 39 -2.85 4.96 -14.27
N PHE A 40 -2.44 5.96 -13.49
CA PHE A 40 -3.36 7.02 -13.03
C PHE A 40 -3.37 8.24 -13.94
N PHE A 41 -2.21 8.69 -14.42
CA PHE A 41 -2.02 9.99 -15.10
C PHE A 41 -1.62 9.88 -16.59
N ASN A 42 -1.56 8.67 -17.16
CA ASN A 42 -1.15 8.41 -18.55
C ASN A 42 0.20 9.06 -18.92
N ASN A 43 1.14 9.16 -17.97
CA ASN A 43 2.44 9.84 -18.12
C ASN A 43 2.37 11.34 -18.51
N VAL A 44 1.25 12.02 -18.27
CA VAL A 44 1.11 13.47 -18.50
C VAL A 44 2.08 14.25 -17.60
N LYS A 45 2.93 15.09 -18.21
CA LYS A 45 3.86 15.97 -17.49
C LYS A 45 3.09 16.87 -16.52
N SER A 46 3.53 16.92 -15.27
CA SER A 46 2.90 17.69 -14.20
C SER A 46 3.95 18.13 -13.19
N ASN A 47 3.81 19.36 -12.68
CA ASN A 47 4.73 19.93 -11.70
C ASN A 47 4.49 19.40 -10.27
N LYS A 48 3.44 18.58 -10.06
CA LYS A 48 3.18 17.91 -8.78
C LYS A 48 4.19 16.80 -8.53
N SER A 49 4.71 16.71 -7.31
CA SER A 49 5.53 15.57 -6.88
C SER A 49 4.72 14.26 -6.87
N PHE A 50 5.44 13.14 -6.91
CA PHE A 50 4.86 11.79 -6.78
C PHE A 50 3.96 11.64 -5.54
N PHE A 51 4.30 12.32 -4.44
CA PHE A 51 3.49 12.32 -3.22
C PHE A 51 2.20 13.13 -3.33
N GLU A 52 2.26 14.34 -3.87
CA GLU A 52 1.09 15.19 -4.05
C GLU A 52 0.08 14.51 -4.98
N LYS A 53 0.56 13.77 -5.98
CA LYS A 53 -0.27 12.89 -6.82
C LYS A 53 -0.85 11.70 -6.05
N LYS A 54 -0.12 11.05 -5.13
CA LYS A 54 -0.71 10.01 -4.25
C LYS A 54 -1.79 10.56 -3.32
N ILE A 55 -1.57 11.73 -2.73
CA ILE A 55 -2.59 12.42 -1.90
C ILE A 55 -3.84 12.72 -2.75
N GLU A 56 -3.66 13.23 -3.97
CA GLU A 56 -4.74 13.48 -4.91
C GLU A 56 -5.55 12.21 -5.24
N ILE A 57 -4.90 11.09 -5.56
CA ILE A 57 -5.56 9.81 -5.81
C ILE A 57 -6.31 9.29 -4.58
N ILE A 58 -5.73 9.40 -3.37
CA ILE A 58 -6.40 9.01 -2.12
C ILE A 58 -7.62 9.91 -1.83
N ALA A 59 -7.50 11.22 -2.07
CA ALA A 59 -8.60 12.16 -1.89
C ALA A 59 -9.76 11.89 -2.87
N GLU A 60 -9.46 11.60 -4.13
CA GLU A 60 -10.46 11.22 -5.12
C GLU A 60 -11.12 9.87 -4.81
N ILE A 61 -10.37 8.87 -4.34
CA ILE A 61 -10.95 7.62 -3.84
C ILE A 61 -11.92 7.90 -2.68
N LYS A 62 -11.54 8.73 -1.70
CA LYS A 62 -12.39 9.09 -0.56
C LYS A 62 -13.65 9.90 -0.93
N LYS A 63 -13.68 10.56 -2.10
CA LYS A 63 -14.89 11.17 -2.68
C LYS A 63 -15.78 10.18 -3.45
N GLY A 64 -15.42 8.90 -3.50
CA GLY A 64 -16.15 7.88 -4.27
C GLY A 64 -15.86 7.88 -5.77
N ASN A 65 -14.70 8.38 -6.22
CA ASN A 65 -14.35 8.44 -7.65
C ASN A 65 -14.17 7.03 -8.25
N LYS A 66 -15.26 6.49 -8.81
CA LYS A 66 -15.34 5.15 -9.40
C LYS A 66 -14.24 4.86 -10.43
N LYS A 67 -13.85 5.85 -11.24
CA LYS A 67 -12.86 5.65 -12.30
C LYS A 67 -11.47 5.37 -11.71
N ILE A 68 -11.08 6.16 -10.71
CA ILE A 68 -9.80 6.01 -10.01
C ILE A 68 -9.80 4.75 -9.14
N LEU A 69 -10.87 4.48 -8.39
CA LEU A 69 -10.96 3.26 -7.58
C LEU A 69 -10.93 1.99 -8.45
N LYS A 70 -11.57 1.97 -9.63
CA LYS A 70 -11.49 0.82 -10.55
C LYS A 70 -10.06 0.61 -11.08
N LYS A 71 -9.31 1.67 -11.40
CA LYS A 71 -7.88 1.55 -11.79
C LYS A 71 -7.06 0.81 -10.71
N LEU A 72 -7.24 1.18 -9.44
CA LEU A 72 -6.60 0.51 -8.30
C LEU A 72 -7.02 -0.98 -8.18
N ILE A 73 -8.33 -1.26 -8.18
CA ILE A 73 -8.87 -2.62 -8.02
C ILE A 73 -8.38 -3.55 -9.14
N ASN A 74 -8.48 -3.13 -10.40
CA ASN A 74 -8.02 -3.93 -11.55
C ASN A 74 -6.53 -4.31 -11.40
N PHE A 75 -5.67 -3.32 -11.17
CA PHE A 75 -4.21 -3.52 -11.12
C PHE A 75 -3.73 -4.34 -9.89
N ASN A 76 -4.50 -4.30 -8.81
CA ASN A 76 -4.32 -5.17 -7.65
C ASN A 76 -4.77 -6.61 -7.97
N ASN A 77 -5.99 -6.76 -8.50
CA ASN A 77 -6.64 -8.07 -8.58
C ASN A 77 -6.11 -8.93 -9.73
N GLU A 78 -5.72 -8.33 -10.86
CA GLU A 78 -5.01 -9.04 -11.94
C GLU A 78 -3.69 -9.65 -11.43
N TYR A 79 -3.04 -8.99 -10.47
CA TYR A 79 -1.80 -9.46 -9.86
C TYR A 79 -2.02 -10.55 -8.81
N VAL A 80 -2.97 -10.34 -7.88
CA VAL A 80 -3.35 -11.35 -6.89
C VAL A 80 -3.81 -12.63 -7.58
N LYS A 81 -4.74 -12.53 -8.53
CA LYS A 81 -5.29 -13.67 -9.29
C LYS A 81 -4.24 -14.49 -10.03
N LYS A 82 -3.18 -13.84 -10.54
CA LYS A 82 -2.12 -14.50 -11.31
C LYS A 82 -1.05 -15.18 -10.44
N ASN A 83 -0.82 -14.75 -9.21
CA ASN A 83 0.37 -15.13 -8.44
C ASN A 83 0.09 -15.64 -7.00
N TYR A 84 -1.06 -15.31 -6.41
CA TYR A 84 -1.26 -15.36 -4.95
C TYR A 84 -2.62 -15.93 -4.49
N LEU A 85 -3.31 -16.70 -5.33
CA LEU A 85 -4.48 -17.47 -4.90
C LEU A 85 -4.08 -18.81 -4.26
N ASN A 86 -4.94 -19.33 -3.38
CA ASN A 86 -4.89 -20.70 -2.85
C ASN A 86 -3.54 -21.09 -2.21
N LEU A 87 -2.85 -20.14 -1.57
CA LEU A 87 -1.71 -20.45 -0.71
C LEU A 87 -2.22 -20.81 0.70
N SER A 88 -1.45 -21.59 1.45
CA SER A 88 -1.72 -21.78 2.88
C SER A 88 -1.31 -20.55 3.67
N GLU A 89 -1.93 -20.31 4.83
CA GLU A 89 -1.58 -19.18 5.73
C GLU A 89 -0.07 -19.07 5.98
N LYS A 90 0.61 -20.20 6.23
CA LYS A 90 2.07 -20.24 6.39
C LYS A 90 2.81 -19.64 5.18
N LYS A 91 2.39 -19.96 3.95
CA LYS A 91 2.98 -19.40 2.72
C LYS A 91 2.67 -17.91 2.56
N TYR A 92 1.48 -17.44 2.95
CA TYR A 92 1.19 -16.01 3.00
C TYR A 92 2.07 -15.28 4.02
N LEU A 93 2.19 -15.80 5.25
CA LEU A 93 3.10 -15.27 6.28
C LEU A 93 4.56 -15.24 5.79
N GLU A 94 5.02 -16.27 5.08
CA GLU A 94 6.34 -16.29 4.46
C GLU A 94 6.50 -15.23 3.36
N GLU A 95 5.46 -14.91 2.57
CA GLU A 95 5.53 -13.81 1.59
C GLU A 95 5.54 -12.43 2.27
N PHE A 96 4.67 -12.19 3.25
CA PHE A 96 4.63 -10.95 4.03
C PHE A 96 5.98 -10.66 4.71
N ARG A 97 6.60 -11.68 5.30
CA ARG A 97 7.91 -11.58 5.97
C ARG A 97 9.09 -11.33 5.04
N LYS A 98 8.95 -11.52 3.71
CA LYS A 98 10.05 -11.27 2.77
C LYS A 98 10.29 -9.78 2.52
N ILE A 99 9.39 -8.88 2.97
CA ILE A 99 9.43 -7.42 2.77
C ILE A 99 9.69 -7.06 1.28
N LYS A 100 9.17 -7.91 0.39
CA LYS A 100 9.34 -7.74 -1.06
C LYS A 100 8.25 -6.81 -1.55
N ILE A 101 8.48 -5.52 -1.34
CA ILE A 101 7.68 -4.46 -1.95
C ILE A 101 7.64 -4.74 -3.47
N ARG A 102 6.45 -5.03 -4.02
CA ARG A 102 6.25 -5.40 -5.45
C ARG A 102 6.84 -4.34 -6.39
N LYS A 103 6.77 -3.05 -6.01
CA LYS A 103 7.46 -1.92 -6.67
C LYS A 103 8.98 -2.12 -6.89
N ILE A 104 9.67 -2.82 -5.98
CA ILE A 104 11.13 -2.98 -5.99
C ILE A 104 11.55 -4.30 -6.66
N PHE A 105 10.82 -5.39 -6.39
CA PHE A 105 11.25 -6.74 -6.80
C PHE A 105 10.39 -7.39 -7.88
N GLY A 106 9.29 -6.75 -8.33
CA GLY A 106 8.29 -7.32 -9.26
C GLY A 106 7.42 -8.44 -8.68
N ARG A 107 7.85 -9.02 -7.55
CA ARG A 107 7.22 -10.10 -6.78
C ARG A 107 7.04 -9.68 -5.32
N GLY A 108 6.14 -10.35 -4.62
CA GLY A 108 5.74 -10.08 -3.25
C GLY A 108 4.28 -9.61 -3.17
N ILE A 109 3.64 -9.95 -2.06
CA ILE A 109 2.26 -9.59 -1.73
C ILE A 109 2.24 -9.12 -0.27
N ASN A 110 1.41 -8.14 0.05
CA ASN A 110 1.12 -7.68 1.40
C ASN A 110 -0.37 -7.91 1.76
N PRO A 111 -0.75 -7.95 3.06
CA PRO A 111 -2.09 -8.34 3.45
C PRO A 111 -3.20 -7.42 2.93
N GLU A 112 -2.98 -6.10 2.86
CA GLU A 112 -4.00 -5.16 2.36
C GLU A 112 -4.32 -5.33 0.87
N GLN A 113 -3.36 -5.83 0.07
CA GLN A 113 -3.61 -6.24 -1.32
C GLN A 113 -4.57 -7.44 -1.39
N MET A 114 -4.48 -8.38 -0.45
CA MET A 114 -5.40 -9.52 -0.33
C MET A 114 -6.77 -9.08 0.20
N ILE A 115 -6.81 -8.19 1.20
CA ILE A 115 -8.05 -7.57 1.70
C ILE A 115 -8.81 -6.87 0.56
N LEU A 116 -8.11 -6.10 -0.28
CA LEU A 116 -8.74 -5.43 -1.42
C LEU A 116 -9.27 -6.44 -2.45
N TYR A 117 -8.57 -7.55 -2.70
CA TYR A 117 -9.05 -8.62 -3.56
C TYR A 117 -10.36 -9.20 -3.05
N ILE A 118 -10.35 -9.73 -1.83
CA ILE A 118 -11.50 -10.41 -1.21
C ILE A 118 -12.73 -9.49 -1.13
N LEU A 119 -12.56 -8.24 -0.66
CA LEU A 119 -13.64 -7.25 -0.57
C LEU A 119 -14.17 -6.77 -1.94
N THR A 120 -13.60 -7.22 -3.06
CA THR A 120 -14.04 -6.86 -4.41
C THR A 120 -14.40 -8.05 -5.31
N THR A 121 -14.10 -9.28 -4.90
CA THR A 121 -14.50 -10.51 -5.62
C THR A 121 -15.36 -11.47 -4.81
N ASN A 122 -15.34 -11.41 -3.47
CA ASN A 122 -15.83 -12.45 -2.54
C ASN A 122 -15.13 -13.83 -2.68
N ASP A 123 -14.08 -13.95 -3.49
CA ASP A 123 -13.19 -15.12 -3.44
C ASP A 123 -12.38 -15.10 -2.13
N MET A 124 -12.15 -16.26 -1.51
CA MET A 124 -11.31 -16.41 -0.30
C MET A 124 -11.80 -15.59 0.92
N GLU A 125 -13.12 -15.40 1.05
CA GLU A 125 -13.75 -14.65 2.16
C GLU A 125 -13.41 -15.26 3.53
N GLU A 126 -13.20 -16.57 3.61
CA GLU A 126 -12.78 -17.30 4.81
C GLU A 126 -11.41 -16.85 5.35
N TYR A 127 -10.54 -16.28 4.52
CA TYR A 127 -9.23 -15.75 4.95
C TYR A 127 -9.25 -14.25 5.26
N LEU A 128 -10.39 -13.56 5.13
CA LEU A 128 -10.48 -12.10 5.26
C LEU A 128 -9.97 -11.60 6.63
N ASP A 129 -10.36 -12.27 7.72
CA ASP A 129 -9.98 -11.86 9.08
C ASP A 129 -8.52 -12.23 9.42
N PHE A 130 -7.98 -13.29 8.82
CA PHE A 130 -6.54 -13.57 8.85
C PHE A 130 -5.74 -12.41 8.22
N PHE A 131 -6.12 -11.95 7.02
CA PHE A 131 -5.42 -10.83 6.38
C PHE A 131 -5.61 -9.49 7.11
N LYS A 132 -6.80 -9.20 7.67
CA LYS A 132 -7.01 -8.02 8.54
C LYS A 132 -6.06 -8.04 9.75
N LYS A 133 -5.94 -9.18 10.42
CA LYS A 133 -5.05 -9.35 11.58
C LYS A 133 -3.59 -9.13 11.20
N GLU A 134 -3.11 -9.77 10.13
CA GLU A 134 -1.71 -9.64 9.72
C GLU A 134 -1.38 -8.24 9.16
N TYR A 135 -2.32 -7.56 8.51
CA TYR A 135 -2.17 -6.15 8.14
C TYR A 135 -1.92 -5.27 9.39
N LEU A 136 -2.75 -5.42 10.43
CA LEU A 136 -2.60 -4.65 11.66
C LEU A 136 -1.30 -4.99 12.42
N ASN A 137 -0.91 -6.26 12.45
CA ASN A 137 0.36 -6.71 13.05
C ASN A 137 1.57 -6.05 12.34
N LEU A 138 1.61 -6.05 11.01
CA LEU A 138 2.67 -5.37 10.25
C LEU A 138 2.70 -3.86 10.54
N ARG A 139 1.52 -3.21 10.60
CA ARG A 139 1.43 -1.77 10.91
C ARG A 139 1.89 -1.44 12.34
N GLN A 140 1.57 -2.27 13.33
CA GLN A 140 2.07 -2.07 14.70
C GLN A 140 3.60 -2.18 14.74
N ASN A 141 4.18 -3.24 14.17
CA ASN A 141 5.63 -3.45 14.15
C ASN A 141 6.36 -2.27 13.49
N LEU A 142 5.85 -1.75 12.36
CA LEU A 142 6.40 -0.57 11.69
C LEU A 142 6.29 0.72 12.52
N CYS A 143 5.18 0.91 13.26
CA CYS A 143 5.02 2.03 14.19
C CYS A 143 5.98 1.93 15.38
N GLU A 144 6.21 0.74 15.92
CA GLU A 144 7.19 0.52 16.98
C GLU A 144 8.63 0.71 16.51
N GLU A 145 9.01 0.18 15.35
CA GLU A 145 10.35 0.39 14.77
C GLU A 145 10.63 1.86 14.47
N SER A 146 9.67 2.57 13.88
CA SER A 146 9.82 4.02 13.63
C SER A 146 9.85 4.84 14.91
N GLY A 147 9.08 4.45 15.94
CA GLY A 147 9.19 4.99 17.30
C GLY A 147 10.61 4.84 17.85
N LYS A 148 11.14 3.60 17.85
CA LYS A 148 12.50 3.25 18.30
C LYS A 148 13.60 3.97 17.50
N ILE A 149 13.36 4.32 16.24
CA ILE A 149 14.24 5.18 15.43
C ILE A 149 14.19 6.64 15.88
N PHE A 150 13.00 7.21 16.14
CA PHE A 150 12.86 8.60 16.60
C PHE A 150 13.29 8.80 18.06
N GLU A 151 13.26 7.75 18.88
CA GLU A 151 13.85 7.73 20.23
C GLU A 151 15.38 7.79 20.18
N LYS A 152 16.00 7.01 19.28
CA LYS A 152 17.45 7.01 19.05
C LYS A 152 17.96 8.24 18.30
N ALA A 153 17.11 8.91 17.52
CA ALA A 153 17.45 10.08 16.71
C ALA A 153 16.37 11.19 16.82
N PRO A 154 16.18 11.81 18.01
CA PRO A 154 15.08 12.75 18.26
C PRO A 154 15.20 14.06 17.48
N PHE A 155 16.37 14.40 16.95
CA PHE A 155 16.55 15.52 16.03
C PHE A 155 15.74 15.33 14.73
N LEU A 156 15.63 14.10 14.22
CA LEU A 156 14.80 13.79 13.06
C LEU A 156 13.34 14.18 13.30
N LYS A 157 12.84 14.02 14.54
CA LYS A 157 11.46 14.38 14.93
C LYS A 157 11.18 15.89 14.83
N LYS A 158 12.22 16.76 14.79
CA LYS A 158 12.09 18.19 14.46
C LYS A 158 12.15 18.46 12.96
N ILE A 159 13.01 17.75 12.22
CA ILE A 159 13.06 17.80 10.74
C ILE A 159 11.72 17.28 10.15
N PHE A 160 11.05 16.37 10.87
CA PHE A 160 9.67 15.88 10.66
C PHE A 160 8.55 16.90 10.93
N LYS A 161 8.77 18.12 10.46
CA LYS A 161 7.76 19.16 10.22
C LYS A 161 7.92 19.87 8.87
N SER A 162 8.85 19.47 8.00
CA SER A 162 9.22 20.20 6.78
C SER A 162 9.07 19.40 5.47
N LYS A 163 8.86 20.09 4.34
CA LYS A 163 8.53 19.48 3.04
C LYS A 163 9.67 18.67 2.41
N ASN A 164 10.93 18.88 2.82
CA ASN A 164 12.09 18.12 2.33
C ASN A 164 12.07 16.65 2.75
N PHE A 165 11.42 16.37 3.88
CA PHE A 165 11.55 15.12 4.62
C PHE A 165 11.29 13.85 3.84
N GLN A 166 10.29 13.84 2.95
CA GLN A 166 9.98 12.61 2.22
C GLN A 166 11.12 12.21 1.28
N LYS A 167 11.83 13.18 0.72
CA LYS A 167 13.02 12.89 -0.12
C LYS A 167 14.14 12.27 0.74
N GLU A 168 14.25 12.70 1.99
CA GLU A 168 15.18 12.12 2.97
C GLU A 168 14.72 10.74 3.46
N PHE A 169 13.40 10.51 3.62
CA PHE A 169 12.84 9.22 4.01
C PHE A 169 12.92 8.18 2.88
N GLU A 170 12.62 8.57 1.65
CA GLU A 170 12.78 7.71 0.47
C GLU A 170 14.27 7.38 0.24
N ASN A 171 15.18 8.34 0.41
CA ASN A 171 16.63 8.07 0.41
C ASN A 171 17.06 7.17 1.59
N TYR A 172 16.55 7.38 2.80
CA TYR A 172 16.88 6.56 3.98
C TYR A 172 16.43 5.11 3.79
N LEU A 173 15.23 4.88 3.25
CA LEU A 173 14.77 3.55 2.86
C LEU A 173 15.67 2.95 1.77
N ASP A 174 15.98 3.70 0.71
CA ASP A 174 16.81 3.21 -0.39
C ASP A 174 18.22 2.83 0.07
N ILE A 175 18.83 3.60 0.99
CA ILE A 175 20.12 3.28 1.63
C ILE A 175 20.00 2.07 2.56
N LYS A 176 19.01 2.06 3.48
CA LYS A 176 18.85 1.00 4.50
C LYS A 176 18.56 -0.36 3.87
N PHE A 177 17.85 -0.40 2.74
CA PHE A 177 17.48 -1.65 2.06
C PHE A 177 18.41 -2.04 0.90
N LYS A 178 19.24 -1.14 0.34
CA LYS A 178 20.31 -1.53 -0.61
C LYS A 178 21.40 -2.38 0.05
N ASN A 179 21.76 -2.07 1.29
CA ASN A 179 22.88 -2.74 1.99
C ASN A 179 22.60 -4.18 2.42
N ILE A 180 21.40 -4.73 2.19
CA ILE A 180 21.07 -6.14 2.41
C ILE A 180 21.70 -7.05 1.31
N LYS A 181 22.32 -6.47 0.27
CA LYS A 181 23.16 -7.19 -0.70
C LYS A 181 24.67 -7.00 -0.46
N LYS A 182 25.19 -7.53 0.66
CA LYS A 182 26.55 -8.10 0.74
C LYS A 182 26.76 -8.86 2.05
N GLU A 183 26.38 -10.15 2.05
CA GLU A 183 26.93 -11.15 2.98
C GLU A 183 26.73 -12.57 2.39
N ILE A 184 27.55 -12.86 1.37
CA ILE A 184 28.20 -14.14 1.08
C ILE A 184 29.65 -13.76 0.76
#